data_AF-A0A7C5V2I1-F1
#
_entry.id   AF-A0A7C5V2I1-F1
#
_cell.length_a   1.000
_cell.length_b   1.000
_cell.length_c   1.000
_cell.angle_alpha   90.00
_cell.angle_beta   90.00
_cell.angle_gamma   90.00
#
_symmetry.space_group_name_H-M   'P 1'
#
loop_
_entity.id
_entity.type
_entity.pdbx_description
1 polymer ?
#
loop_
_entity_poly.entity_id
_entity_poly.type
_entity_poly.pdbx_seq_one_letter_code
_entity_poly.pdbx_strand_id
1 'polypeptide(L)'
;MSSKAGAFGGKSAMLQAAESQTENFPPGLYRPSFDHLSHALESDARFHVIPPDCPVDYIRPHNGPFQPQFFSIDEYKVIHRLTALVLGEEPDAMERSASHGHTVADEVAEWIDLRTHSFAGVRAAAERLTPEQITLAEAYDGARLLRSIKVHDPQEIYHNGLAWIENESERRHQRRFLELDEKQQTAILDAISDERAGREAENAGTRFFHQLKSDIISGFYTSQTGLKELDYLGNRFYAESPGCKNSGKTQHESSR
;
A
#
# COMPACT_ATOMS: atom_id res chain seq x y z
N MET A 1 -9.06 57.88 -38.04
CA MET A 1 -8.84 56.43 -38.14
C MET A 1 -8.95 55.86 -36.73
N SER A 2 -10.13 55.33 -36.40
CA SER A 2 -10.43 54.73 -35.09
C SER A 2 -10.18 53.23 -35.17
N SER A 3 -9.38 52.68 -34.26
CA SER A 3 -9.22 51.23 -34.11
C SER A 3 -9.75 50.82 -32.74
N LYS A 4 -10.76 49.94 -32.75
CA LYS A 4 -11.51 49.43 -31.59
C LYS A 4 -10.70 48.39 -30.83
N ALA A 5 -10.65 48.53 -29.51
CA ALA A 5 -10.31 47.47 -28.57
C ALA A 5 -11.39 46.37 -28.59
N GLY A 6 -10.99 45.11 -28.76
CA GLY A 6 -11.86 43.94 -28.81
C GLY A 6 -11.85 43.17 -27.50
N ALA A 7 -13.04 42.78 -27.05
CA ALA A 7 -13.38 42.20 -25.76
C ALA A 7 -12.69 40.86 -25.46
N PHE A 8 -11.90 40.83 -24.38
CA PHE A 8 -11.51 39.62 -23.63
C PHE A 8 -12.17 39.69 -22.25
N GLY A 9 -13.48 39.41 -22.17
CA GLY A 9 -14.22 39.44 -20.90
C GLY A 9 -15.28 38.34 -20.73
N GLY A 10 -15.47 37.48 -21.73
CA GLY A 10 -16.61 36.55 -21.77
C GLY A 10 -16.40 35.19 -21.09
N LYS A 11 -15.15 34.71 -20.91
CA LYS A 11 -14.90 33.35 -20.38
C LYS A 11 -14.82 33.28 -18.85
N SER A 12 -14.36 34.34 -18.17
CA SER A 12 -14.33 34.38 -16.69
C SER A 12 -15.72 34.49 -16.06
N ALA A 13 -16.66 35.16 -16.74
CA ALA A 13 -18.02 35.36 -16.21
C ALA A 13 -18.88 34.08 -16.24
N MET A 14 -18.68 33.19 -17.23
CA MET A 14 -19.40 31.91 -17.26
C MET A 14 -18.82 30.86 -16.29
N LEU A 15 -17.53 30.93 -15.95
CA LEU A 15 -16.94 30.05 -14.93
C LEU A 15 -17.30 30.48 -13.50
N GLN A 16 -17.34 31.79 -13.22
CA GLN A 16 -17.81 32.31 -11.92
C GLN A 16 -19.32 32.10 -11.70
N ALA A 17 -20.12 31.97 -12.76
CA ALA A 17 -21.55 31.70 -12.65
C ALA A 17 -21.87 30.30 -12.09
N ALA A 18 -20.92 29.35 -12.14
CA ALA A 18 -21.10 28.01 -11.55
C ALA A 18 -20.79 27.95 -10.05
N GLU A 19 -20.15 28.99 -9.47
CA GLU A 19 -19.77 29.05 -8.05
C GLU A 19 -20.89 29.59 -7.14
N SER A 20 -21.96 30.15 -7.71
CA SER A 20 -22.99 30.89 -6.95
C SER A 20 -24.28 30.10 -6.66
N GLN A 21 -24.33 28.81 -7.00
CA GLN A 21 -25.44 27.94 -6.58
C GLN A 21 -25.09 27.26 -5.26
N THR A 22 -25.55 27.85 -4.16
CA THR A 22 -25.62 27.20 -2.84
C THR A 22 -26.66 26.08 -2.88
N GLU A 23 -26.26 24.92 -3.40
CA GLU A 23 -26.99 23.68 -3.17
C GLU A 23 -26.84 23.28 -1.70
N ASN A 24 -27.97 23.15 -0.99
CA ASN A 24 -27.99 22.65 0.38
C ASN A 24 -27.67 21.15 0.38
N PHE A 25 -26.38 20.82 0.48
CA PHE A 25 -25.95 19.45 0.65
C PHE A 25 -26.30 18.92 2.07
N PRO A 26 -26.58 17.61 2.21
CA PRO A 26 -26.68 16.98 3.52
C PRO A 26 -25.40 17.19 4.36
N PRO A 27 -25.49 17.16 5.70
CA PRO A 27 -24.31 17.26 6.56
C PRO A 27 -23.21 16.27 6.14
N GLY A 28 -22.00 16.76 5.92
CA GLY A 28 -20.83 15.95 5.50
C GLY A 28 -20.58 15.89 3.98
N LEU A 29 -21.48 16.41 3.15
CA LEU A 29 -21.27 16.53 1.70
C LEU A 29 -20.89 17.98 1.34
N TYR A 30 -19.79 18.13 0.59
CA TYR A 30 -19.28 19.43 0.18
C TYR A 30 -18.98 19.40 -1.32
N ARG A 31 -19.28 20.49 -2.02
CA ARG A 31 -18.80 20.69 -3.39
C ARG A 31 -17.31 21.05 -3.30
N PRO A 32 -16.39 20.22 -3.80
CA PRO A 32 -14.98 20.54 -3.74
C PRO A 32 -14.73 21.78 -4.60
N SER A 33 -14.05 22.79 -4.05
CA SER A 33 -13.69 23.97 -4.83
C SER A 33 -12.66 23.57 -5.89
N PHE A 34 -12.66 24.29 -7.02
CA PHE A 34 -11.68 24.03 -8.08
C PHE A 34 -10.24 24.16 -7.57
N ASP A 35 -9.99 25.11 -6.67
CA ASP A 35 -8.71 25.30 -6.00
C ASP A 35 -8.35 24.09 -5.11
N HIS A 36 -9.34 23.52 -4.40
CA HIS A 36 -9.13 22.33 -3.58
C HIS A 36 -8.78 21.10 -4.43
N LEU A 37 -9.46 20.92 -5.56
CA LEU A 37 -9.16 19.84 -6.51
C LEU A 37 -7.78 20.03 -7.14
N SER A 38 -7.44 21.26 -7.55
CA SER A 38 -6.13 21.57 -8.14
C SER A 38 -5.01 21.30 -7.14
N HIS A 39 -5.14 21.78 -5.90
CA HIS A 39 -4.17 21.50 -4.85
C HIS A 39 -4.05 20.01 -4.52
N ALA A 40 -5.17 19.28 -4.45
CA ALA A 40 -5.15 17.84 -4.17
C ALA A 40 -4.49 17.03 -5.31
N LEU A 41 -4.60 17.49 -6.56
CA LEU A 41 -4.00 16.83 -7.72
C LEU A 41 -2.54 17.21 -7.96
N GLU A 42 -2.11 18.41 -7.54
CA GLU A 42 -0.74 18.91 -7.73
C GLU A 42 0.18 18.65 -6.53
N SER A 43 -0.36 18.34 -5.34
CA SER A 43 0.46 18.14 -4.14
C SER A 43 1.22 16.82 -4.16
N ASP A 44 2.55 16.90 -4.03
CA ASP A 44 3.42 15.74 -3.79
C ASP A 44 3.55 15.37 -2.29
N ALA A 45 2.83 16.06 -1.40
CA ALA A 45 2.90 15.81 0.02
C ALA A 45 2.31 14.43 0.37
N ARG A 46 3.01 13.66 1.22
CA ARG A 46 2.56 12.34 1.67
C ARG A 46 1.29 12.40 2.52
N PHE A 47 1.12 13.47 3.29
CA PHE A 47 -0.06 13.70 4.13
C PHE A 47 -0.66 15.07 3.83
N HIS A 48 -1.98 15.13 3.75
CA HIS A 48 -2.69 16.41 3.65
C HIS A 48 -2.65 17.15 4.99
N VAL A 49 -2.44 18.47 4.93
CA VAL A 49 -2.53 19.33 6.12
C VAL A 49 -3.98 19.31 6.60
N ILE A 50 -4.19 18.85 7.84
CA ILE A 50 -5.52 18.72 8.43
C ILE A 50 -5.94 20.09 8.99
N PRO A 51 -7.06 20.68 8.52
CA PRO A 51 -7.59 21.90 9.09
C PRO A 51 -7.98 21.70 10.57
N PRO A 52 -7.80 22.71 11.44
CA PRO A 52 -8.32 22.65 12.80
C PRO A 52 -9.84 22.39 12.79
N ASP A 53 -10.31 21.55 13.72
CA ASP A 53 -11.72 21.14 13.88
C ASP A 53 -12.34 20.37 12.70
N CYS A 54 -11.52 19.75 11.84
CA CYS A 54 -12.04 18.93 10.74
C CYS A 54 -12.83 17.71 11.26
N PRO A 55 -14.08 17.50 10.83
CA PRO A 55 -14.94 16.42 11.34
C PRO A 55 -14.62 15.04 10.76
N VAL A 56 -13.70 14.94 9.80
CA VAL A 56 -13.29 13.66 9.20
C VAL A 56 -11.95 13.21 9.78
N ASP A 57 -11.86 11.91 10.06
CA ASP A 57 -10.62 11.26 10.49
C ASP A 57 -9.68 11.11 9.29
N TYR A 58 -8.87 12.13 9.02
CA TYR A 58 -7.73 11.98 8.12
C TYR A 58 -6.68 11.08 8.77
N ILE A 59 -6.04 10.24 7.95
CA ILE A 59 -4.82 9.52 8.36
C ILE A 59 -3.80 10.56 8.79
N ARG A 60 -3.38 10.47 10.05
CA ARG A 60 -2.40 11.39 10.62
C ARG A 60 -1.00 10.77 10.50
N PRO A 61 0.03 11.57 10.19
CA PRO A 61 1.39 11.10 10.34
C PRO A 61 1.62 10.65 11.79
N HIS A 62 2.31 9.53 11.96
CA HIS A 62 2.71 9.06 13.29
C HIS A 62 3.68 10.08 13.90
N ASN A 63 3.48 10.43 15.17
CA ASN A 63 4.41 11.28 15.90
C ASN A 63 5.41 10.40 16.65
N GLY A 64 6.66 10.36 16.18
CA GLY A 64 7.74 9.59 16.79
C GLY A 64 8.08 8.29 16.06
N PRO A 65 8.99 7.47 16.63
CA PRO A 65 9.40 6.21 15.99
C PRO A 65 8.24 5.22 15.94
N PHE A 66 8.19 4.44 14.86
CA PHE A 66 7.22 3.36 14.71
C PHE A 66 7.31 2.36 15.86
N GLN A 67 6.15 1.89 16.33
CA GLN A 67 6.03 0.89 17.39
C GLN A 67 5.44 -0.38 16.78
N PRO A 68 6.25 -1.44 16.63
CA PRO A 68 5.78 -2.72 16.11
C PRO A 68 4.64 -3.30 16.96
N GLN A 69 3.63 -3.86 16.29
CA GLN A 69 2.46 -4.48 16.89
C GLN A 69 2.57 -6.00 16.96
N PHE A 70 3.36 -6.62 16.06
CA PHE A 70 3.59 -8.05 16.08
C PHE A 70 5.00 -8.39 16.55
N PHE A 71 6.02 -7.83 15.90
CA PHE A 71 7.41 -8.14 16.20
C PHE A 71 7.86 -7.47 17.51
N SER A 72 8.80 -8.08 18.22
CA SER A 72 9.58 -7.32 19.21
C SER A 72 10.43 -6.25 18.50
N ILE A 73 10.91 -5.25 19.25
CA ILE A 73 11.75 -4.17 18.72
C ILE A 73 13.00 -4.74 18.01
N ASP A 74 13.60 -5.82 18.54
CA ASP A 74 14.80 -6.41 17.95
C ASP A 74 14.50 -7.25 16.71
N GLU A 75 13.40 -8.01 16.71
CA GLU A 75 12.94 -8.74 15.53
C GLU A 75 12.54 -7.78 14.40
N TYR A 76 11.89 -6.66 14.74
CA TYR A 76 11.52 -5.63 13.78
C TYR A 76 12.74 -5.05 13.06
N LYS A 77 13.85 -4.80 13.79
CA LYS A 77 15.12 -4.37 13.16
C LYS A 77 15.66 -5.40 12.18
N VAL A 78 15.51 -6.69 12.47
CA VAL A 78 15.89 -7.78 11.54
C VAL A 78 14.99 -7.75 10.30
N ILE A 79 13.67 -7.65 10.47
CA ILE A 79 12.71 -7.56 9.35
C ILE A 79 12.99 -6.34 8.47
N HIS A 80 13.22 -5.18 9.09
CA HIS A 80 13.59 -3.96 8.39
C HIS A 80 14.88 -4.15 7.58
N ARG A 81 15.94 -4.70 8.20
CA ARG A 81 17.21 -4.93 7.51
C ARG A 81 17.06 -5.92 6.35
N LEU A 82 16.32 -7.02 6.53
CA LEU A 82 16.06 -7.98 5.46
C LEU A 82 15.26 -7.33 4.31
N THR A 83 14.29 -6.46 4.64
CA THR A 83 13.51 -5.71 3.66
C THR A 83 14.39 -4.77 2.85
N ALA A 84 15.26 -3.99 3.52
CA ALA A 84 16.22 -3.12 2.85
C ALA A 84 17.16 -3.88 1.91
N LEU A 85 17.68 -5.05 2.35
CA LEU A 85 18.53 -5.90 1.52
C LEU A 85 17.81 -6.40 0.26
N VAL A 86 16.55 -6.82 0.38
CA VAL A 86 15.75 -7.31 -0.77
C VAL A 86 15.38 -6.17 -1.73
N LEU A 87 15.12 -4.97 -1.21
CA LEU A 87 14.83 -3.78 -2.01
C LEU A 87 16.10 -3.13 -2.60
N GLY A 88 17.29 -3.56 -2.19
CA GLY A 88 18.56 -2.96 -2.60
C GLY A 88 18.79 -1.56 -2.01
N GLU A 89 18.21 -1.26 -0.85
CA GLU A 89 18.46 -0.01 -0.13
C GLU A 89 19.77 -0.11 0.66
N GLU A 90 20.73 0.77 0.34
CA GLU A 90 22.01 0.87 1.03
C GLU A 90 21.83 1.32 2.50
N PRO A 91 22.67 0.84 3.45
CA PRO A 91 22.60 1.22 4.87
C PRO A 91 22.62 2.74 5.10
N ASP A 92 23.39 3.48 4.29
CA ASP A 92 23.55 4.93 4.35
C ASP A 92 22.35 5.72 3.80
N ALA A 93 21.31 5.04 3.29
CA ALA A 93 20.03 5.67 2.97
C ALA A 93 19.31 6.16 4.24
N MET A 94 19.53 5.47 5.38
CA MET A 94 18.95 5.82 6.68
C MET A 94 19.45 7.19 7.19
N GLU A 95 20.74 7.50 7.02
CA GLU A 95 21.31 8.79 7.42
C GLU A 95 20.88 9.93 6.48
N ARG A 96 20.68 9.65 5.20
CA ARG A 96 20.16 10.62 4.22
C ARG A 96 18.67 10.92 4.41
N SER A 97 17.91 9.94 4.91
CA SER A 97 16.47 10.04 5.21
C SER A 97 16.13 11.04 6.34
N ALA A 98 17.08 11.36 7.22
CA ALA A 98 16.93 12.41 8.23
C ALA A 98 16.58 13.79 7.66
N SER A 99 16.78 13.99 6.35
CA SER A 99 16.41 15.22 5.63
C SER A 99 15.18 15.10 4.71
N HIS A 100 14.71 13.89 4.36
CA HIS A 100 13.71 13.66 3.29
C HIS A 100 12.57 12.67 3.64
N GLY A 101 12.47 12.18 4.88
CA GLY A 101 11.37 11.31 5.29
C GLY A 101 11.63 9.82 5.01
N HIS A 102 10.77 8.97 5.59
CA HIS A 102 10.88 7.51 5.65
C HIS A 102 11.26 6.87 4.30
N THR A 103 12.14 5.86 4.32
CA THR A 103 12.52 5.06 3.14
C THR A 103 11.40 4.13 2.69
N VAL A 104 11.56 3.45 1.54
CA VAL A 104 10.56 2.46 1.12
C VAL A 104 10.64 1.23 2.03
N ALA A 105 11.83 0.84 2.46
CA ALA A 105 12.00 -0.23 3.44
C ALA A 105 11.28 0.08 4.78
N ASP A 106 11.24 1.34 5.23
CA ASP A 106 10.44 1.73 6.41
C ASP A 106 8.95 1.41 6.18
N GLU A 107 8.35 1.93 5.11
CA GLU A 107 6.92 1.72 4.80
C GLU A 107 6.58 0.23 4.64
N VAL A 108 7.45 -0.52 3.95
CA VAL A 108 7.25 -1.94 3.70
C VAL A 108 7.40 -2.76 4.98
N ALA A 109 8.38 -2.46 5.83
CA ALA A 109 8.57 -3.16 7.11
C ALA A 109 7.41 -2.88 8.09
N GLU A 110 6.93 -1.64 8.15
CA GLU A 110 5.73 -1.28 8.93
C GLU A 110 4.50 -2.04 8.42
N TRP A 111 4.33 -2.14 7.10
CA TRP A 111 3.25 -2.89 6.48
C TRP A 111 3.31 -4.39 6.80
N ILE A 112 4.51 -4.99 6.75
CA ILE A 112 4.73 -6.40 7.10
C ILE A 112 4.32 -6.66 8.56
N ASP A 113 4.73 -5.81 9.49
CA ASP A 113 4.36 -5.92 10.91
C ASP A 113 2.84 -5.84 11.10
N LEU A 114 2.19 -4.81 10.53
CA LEU A 114 0.75 -4.62 10.64
C LEU A 114 -0.04 -5.79 10.04
N ARG A 115 0.38 -6.26 8.86
CA ARG A 115 -0.24 -7.42 8.19
C ARG A 115 -0.13 -8.66 9.07
N THR A 116 1.06 -8.92 9.58
CA THR A 116 1.34 -10.12 10.39
C THR A 116 0.57 -10.08 11.72
N HIS A 117 0.47 -8.90 12.34
CA HIS A 117 -0.37 -8.67 13.52
C HIS A 117 -1.84 -8.99 13.23
N SER A 118 -2.36 -8.46 12.12
CA SER A 118 -3.80 -8.49 11.80
C SER A 118 -4.28 -9.85 11.27
N PHE A 119 -3.38 -10.68 10.72
CA PHE A 119 -3.76 -11.87 9.97
C PHE A 119 -4.53 -12.91 10.82
N ALA A 120 -4.23 -13.03 12.12
CA ALA A 120 -4.98 -13.92 13.00
C ALA A 120 -6.48 -13.57 13.05
N GLY A 121 -6.80 -12.28 13.09
CA GLY A 121 -8.18 -11.79 13.03
C GLY A 121 -8.84 -12.09 11.69
N VAL A 122 -8.09 -11.91 10.58
CA VAL A 122 -8.56 -12.23 9.22
C VAL A 122 -8.89 -13.70 9.07
N ARG A 123 -7.99 -14.60 9.53
CA ARG A 123 -8.22 -16.05 9.52
C ARG A 123 -9.45 -16.43 10.35
N ALA A 124 -9.56 -15.91 11.57
CA ALA A 124 -10.71 -16.17 12.44
C ALA A 124 -12.03 -15.64 11.86
N ALA A 125 -12.00 -14.53 11.11
CA ALA A 125 -13.16 -14.04 10.38
C ALA A 125 -13.53 -14.97 9.22
N ALA A 126 -12.55 -15.43 8.45
CA ALA A 126 -12.76 -16.36 7.34
C ALA A 126 -13.35 -17.72 7.80
N GLU A 127 -12.96 -18.20 8.98
CA GLU A 127 -13.50 -19.43 9.59
C GLU A 127 -14.97 -19.32 10.01
N ARG A 128 -15.45 -18.10 10.28
CA ARG A 128 -16.83 -17.83 10.75
C ARG A 128 -17.82 -17.51 9.64
N LEU A 129 -17.39 -17.53 8.37
CA LEU A 129 -18.27 -17.24 7.24
C LEU A 129 -19.44 -18.23 7.14
N THR A 130 -20.63 -17.73 6.84
CA THR A 130 -21.81 -18.57 6.56
C THR A 130 -21.68 -19.27 5.19
N PRO A 131 -22.46 -20.33 4.92
CA PRO A 131 -22.44 -21.00 3.61
C PRO A 131 -22.71 -20.06 2.43
N GLU A 132 -23.60 -19.08 2.59
CA GLU A 132 -23.91 -18.07 1.56
C GLU A 132 -22.72 -17.13 1.33
N GLN A 133 -22.05 -16.70 2.41
CA GLN A 133 -20.85 -15.86 2.32
C GLN A 133 -19.66 -16.60 1.71
N ILE A 134 -19.51 -17.89 2.01
CA ILE A 134 -18.52 -18.75 1.36
C ILE A 134 -18.81 -18.83 -0.13
N THR A 135 -20.05 -19.12 -0.51
CA THR A 135 -20.46 -19.20 -1.92
C THR A 135 -20.15 -17.90 -2.66
N LEU A 136 -20.44 -16.76 -2.04
CA LEU A 136 -20.14 -15.45 -2.60
C LEU A 136 -18.63 -15.21 -2.74
N ALA A 137 -17.84 -15.43 -1.68
CA ALA A 137 -16.39 -15.24 -1.71
C ALA A 137 -15.70 -16.17 -2.72
N GLU A 138 -16.16 -17.41 -2.85
CA GLU A 138 -15.64 -18.34 -3.85
C GLU A 138 -15.95 -17.91 -5.29
N ALA A 139 -17.11 -17.25 -5.52
CA ALA A 139 -17.48 -16.74 -6.83
C ALA A 139 -16.69 -15.48 -7.24
N TYR A 140 -16.40 -14.58 -6.29
CA TYR A 140 -15.70 -13.32 -6.55
C TYR A 140 -14.18 -13.44 -6.46
N ASP A 141 -13.67 -14.03 -5.37
CA ASP A 141 -12.24 -14.08 -5.06
C ASP A 141 -11.60 -15.43 -5.40
N GLY A 142 -12.42 -16.47 -5.54
CA GLY A 142 -12.00 -17.83 -5.87
C GLY A 142 -11.75 -18.73 -4.66
N ALA A 143 -12.19 -19.99 -4.77
CA ALA A 143 -12.07 -20.99 -3.70
C ALA A 143 -10.62 -21.31 -3.27
N ARG A 144 -9.62 -20.99 -4.09
CA ARG A 144 -8.20 -21.15 -3.72
C ARG A 144 -7.78 -20.10 -2.69
N LEU A 145 -8.20 -18.83 -2.87
CA LEU A 145 -7.83 -17.76 -1.96
C LEU A 145 -8.45 -17.98 -0.58
N LEU A 146 -9.75 -18.29 -0.54
CA LEU A 146 -10.45 -18.54 0.73
C LEU A 146 -9.82 -19.70 1.50
N ARG A 147 -9.49 -20.81 0.83
CA ARG A 147 -8.76 -21.92 1.46
C ARG A 147 -7.38 -21.48 1.95
N SER A 148 -6.65 -20.71 1.15
CA SER A 148 -5.34 -20.20 1.54
C SER A 148 -5.41 -19.37 2.82
N ILE A 149 -6.37 -18.44 2.94
CA ILE A 149 -6.53 -17.60 4.14
C ILE A 149 -6.80 -18.46 5.38
N LYS A 150 -7.62 -19.51 5.25
CA LYS A 150 -7.98 -20.40 6.37
C LYS A 150 -6.81 -21.23 6.88
N VAL A 151 -5.90 -21.66 6.01
CA VAL A 151 -4.78 -22.55 6.39
C VAL A 151 -3.47 -21.82 6.65
N HIS A 152 -3.32 -20.61 6.14
CA HIS A 152 -2.08 -19.86 6.23
C HIS A 152 -1.87 -19.28 7.63
N ASP A 153 -0.62 -19.32 8.11
CA ASP A 153 -0.21 -18.74 9.38
C ASP A 153 1.10 -17.95 9.19
N PRO A 154 1.04 -16.67 8.80
CA PRO A 154 2.24 -15.87 8.63
C PRO A 154 2.95 -15.66 9.97
N GLN A 155 2.23 -15.59 11.09
CA GLN A 155 2.82 -15.37 12.41
C GLN A 155 3.77 -16.52 12.77
N GLU A 156 3.33 -17.77 12.60
CA GLU A 156 4.18 -18.95 12.81
C GLU A 156 5.35 -18.99 11.82
N ILE A 157 5.12 -18.65 10.55
CA ILE A 157 6.19 -18.62 9.52
C ILE A 157 7.27 -17.60 9.90
N TYR A 158 6.89 -16.40 10.30
CA TYR A 158 7.80 -15.34 10.72
C TYR A 158 8.59 -15.74 11.97
N HIS A 159 7.91 -16.29 12.99
CA HIS A 159 8.56 -16.69 14.23
C HIS A 159 9.61 -17.79 14.03
N ASN A 160 9.27 -18.81 13.22
CA ASN A 160 10.20 -19.89 12.87
C ASN A 160 11.33 -19.41 11.95
N GLY A 161 11.03 -18.46 11.05
CA GLY A 161 12.00 -17.84 10.14
C GLY A 161 13.06 -17.03 10.86
N LEU A 162 12.65 -16.17 11.79
CA LEU A 162 13.57 -15.35 12.59
C LEU A 162 14.49 -16.22 13.46
N ALA A 163 13.94 -17.28 14.07
CA ALA A 163 14.75 -18.27 14.78
C ALA A 163 15.75 -18.98 13.85
N TRP A 164 15.35 -19.27 12.60
CA TRP A 164 16.25 -19.84 11.61
C TRP A 164 17.39 -18.87 11.24
N ILE A 165 17.08 -17.58 11.01
CA ILE A 165 18.07 -16.54 10.69
C ILE A 165 19.10 -16.40 11.82
N GLU A 166 18.64 -16.36 13.07
CA GLU A 166 19.54 -16.23 14.22
C GLU A 166 20.44 -17.47 14.36
N ASN A 167 19.88 -18.67 14.27
CA ASN A 167 20.64 -19.91 14.32
C ASN A 167 21.67 -20.01 13.18
N GLU A 168 21.31 -19.58 11.97
CA GLU A 168 22.22 -19.64 10.83
C GLU A 168 23.35 -18.60 10.94
N SER A 169 23.03 -17.41 11.48
CA SER A 169 24.03 -16.38 11.79
C SER A 169 25.04 -16.89 12.82
N GLU A 170 24.54 -17.47 13.91
CA GLU A 170 25.36 -18.07 14.95
C GLU A 170 26.21 -19.22 14.39
N ARG A 171 25.61 -20.13 13.64
CA ARG A 171 26.31 -21.30 13.06
C ARG A 171 27.44 -20.91 12.11
N ARG A 172 27.26 -19.88 11.29
CA ARG A 172 28.26 -19.46 10.28
C ARG A 172 29.29 -18.48 10.83
N HIS A 173 28.90 -17.62 11.76
CA HIS A 173 29.66 -16.43 12.12
C HIS A 173 29.80 -16.21 13.63
N GLN A 174 29.12 -16.99 14.49
CA GLN A 174 29.14 -16.87 15.95
C GLN A 174 28.73 -15.47 16.45
N ARG A 175 27.80 -14.84 15.71
CA ARG A 175 27.34 -13.47 15.91
C ARG A 175 25.88 -13.37 15.49
N ARG A 176 25.16 -12.41 16.08
CA ARG A 176 23.75 -12.12 15.73
C ARG A 176 23.65 -11.55 14.32
N PHE A 177 22.52 -11.75 13.65
CA PHE A 177 22.33 -11.32 12.26
C PHE A 177 22.64 -9.82 12.02
N LEU A 178 22.19 -8.94 12.93
CA LEU A 178 22.40 -7.49 12.82
C LEU A 178 23.84 -7.04 13.07
N GLU A 179 24.69 -7.92 13.61
CA GLU A 179 26.10 -7.63 13.85
C GLU A 179 26.97 -8.01 12.64
N LEU A 180 26.43 -8.78 11.71
CA LEU A 180 27.10 -9.22 10.50
C LEU A 180 27.30 -8.06 9.52
N ASP A 181 28.37 -8.12 8.73
CA ASP A 181 28.51 -7.22 7.59
C ASP A 181 27.51 -7.57 6.48
N GLU A 182 27.29 -6.66 5.54
CA GLU A 182 26.31 -6.85 4.48
C GLU A 182 26.56 -8.11 3.64
N LYS A 183 27.82 -8.44 3.33
CA LYS A 183 28.14 -9.63 2.53
C LYS A 183 27.75 -10.91 3.28
N GLN A 184 27.96 -10.94 4.59
CA GLN A 184 27.55 -12.04 5.44
C GLN A 184 26.02 -12.15 5.53
N GLN A 185 25.31 -11.03 5.69
CA GLN A 185 23.85 -10.99 5.71
C GLN A 185 23.25 -11.50 4.40
N THR A 186 23.77 -11.04 3.26
CA THR A 186 23.34 -11.48 1.93
C THR A 186 23.63 -12.97 1.73
N ALA A 187 24.79 -13.48 2.17
CA ALA A 187 25.10 -14.90 2.06
C ALA A 187 24.16 -15.82 2.89
N ILE A 188 23.55 -15.30 3.97
CA ILE A 188 22.51 -16.00 4.72
C ILE A 188 21.19 -15.99 3.94
N LEU A 189 20.80 -14.84 3.38
CA LEU A 189 19.61 -14.71 2.52
C LEU A 189 19.70 -15.62 1.28
N ASP A 190 20.85 -15.66 0.61
CA ASP A 190 21.10 -16.51 -0.56
C ASP A 190 20.92 -18.00 -0.26
N ALA A 191 21.18 -18.42 0.98
CA ALA A 191 21.02 -19.81 1.38
C ALA A 191 19.55 -20.27 1.47
N ILE A 192 18.62 -19.32 1.58
CA ILE A 192 17.17 -19.57 1.67
C ILE A 192 16.40 -19.00 0.49
N SER A 193 17.09 -18.35 -0.45
CA SER A 193 16.49 -17.75 -1.64
C SER A 193 15.92 -18.81 -2.60
N ASP A 194 15.15 -18.35 -3.58
CA ASP A 194 14.63 -19.20 -4.65
C ASP A 194 15.72 -19.71 -5.61
N GLU A 195 16.89 -19.04 -5.62
CA GLU A 195 18.03 -19.36 -6.49
C GLU A 195 18.99 -20.36 -5.84
N ARG A 196 18.74 -20.77 -4.59
CA ARG A 196 19.59 -21.72 -3.86
C ARG A 196 19.69 -23.07 -4.57
N ALA A 197 20.84 -23.73 -4.39
CA ALA A 197 21.00 -25.12 -4.78
C ALA A 197 20.04 -26.03 -3.98
N GLY A 198 19.48 -27.06 -4.61
CA GLY A 198 18.57 -27.99 -3.94
C GLY A 198 17.22 -27.38 -3.56
N ARG A 199 16.65 -26.52 -4.42
CA ARG A 199 15.37 -25.82 -4.24
C ARG A 199 14.18 -26.68 -3.78
N GLU A 200 14.22 -27.99 -4.00
CA GLU A 200 13.18 -28.94 -3.58
C GLU A 200 13.19 -29.20 -2.06
N ALA A 201 14.32 -28.97 -1.39
CA ALA A 201 14.41 -29.08 0.06
C ALA A 201 13.83 -27.83 0.70
N GLU A 202 12.75 -28.02 1.46
CA GLU A 202 12.08 -26.97 2.20
C GLU A 202 12.46 -27.01 3.69
N ASN A 203 12.70 -25.85 4.28
CA ASN A 203 12.92 -25.68 5.71
C ASN A 203 12.25 -24.40 6.22
N ALA A 204 12.39 -24.10 7.51
CA ALA A 204 11.80 -22.91 8.11
C ALA A 204 12.27 -21.61 7.43
N GLY A 205 13.57 -21.49 7.14
CA GLY A 205 14.14 -20.34 6.46
C GLY A 205 13.62 -20.14 5.03
N THR A 206 13.42 -21.22 4.27
CA THR A 206 12.92 -21.12 2.89
C THR A 206 11.44 -20.74 2.84
N ARG A 207 10.62 -21.25 3.77
CA ARG A 207 9.22 -20.80 3.94
C ARG A 207 9.16 -19.33 4.34
N PHE A 208 10.01 -18.94 5.28
CA PHE A 208 10.15 -17.56 5.71
C PHE A 208 10.55 -16.63 4.58
N PHE A 209 11.55 -17.00 3.78
CA PHE A 209 11.96 -16.19 2.62
C PHE A 209 10.83 -16.02 1.62
N HIS A 210 10.11 -17.10 1.30
CA HIS A 210 8.95 -17.02 0.41
C HIS A 210 7.86 -16.08 0.96
N GLN A 211 7.56 -16.17 2.26
CA GLN A 211 6.60 -15.29 2.92
C GLN A 211 7.06 -13.83 2.92
N LEU A 212 8.29 -13.58 3.35
CA LEU A 212 8.90 -12.26 3.38
C LEU A 212 8.91 -11.62 1.99
N LYS A 213 9.36 -12.34 0.96
CA LYS A 213 9.38 -11.86 -0.42
C LYS A 213 7.98 -11.51 -0.92
N SER A 214 6.98 -12.37 -0.67
CA SER A 214 5.59 -12.10 -1.03
C SER A 214 5.07 -10.82 -0.35
N ASP A 215 5.41 -10.64 0.92
CA ASP A 215 4.95 -9.49 1.70
C ASP A 215 5.71 -8.21 1.34
N ILE A 216 7.00 -8.28 0.99
CA ILE A 216 7.77 -7.14 0.45
C ILE A 216 7.17 -6.68 -0.88
N ILE A 217 6.87 -7.60 -1.80
CA ILE A 217 6.25 -7.25 -3.09
C ILE A 217 4.89 -6.58 -2.86
N SER A 218 4.07 -7.14 -1.97
CA SER A 218 2.75 -6.60 -1.65
C SER A 218 2.86 -5.21 -1.01
N GLY A 219 3.72 -5.07 0.00
CA GLY A 219 3.98 -3.80 0.68
C GLY A 219 4.50 -2.74 -0.30
N PHE A 220 5.47 -3.09 -1.14
CA PHE A 220 6.06 -2.19 -2.13
C PHE A 220 5.00 -1.67 -3.10
N TYR A 221 4.20 -2.54 -3.72
CA TYR A 221 3.18 -2.10 -4.67
C TYR A 221 1.92 -1.50 -4.00
N THR A 222 1.87 -1.45 -2.67
CA THR A 222 0.91 -0.64 -1.92
C THR A 222 1.50 0.67 -1.37
N SER A 223 2.81 0.85 -1.45
CA SER A 223 3.51 2.08 -1.03
C SER A 223 3.29 3.22 -2.02
N GLN A 224 3.53 4.46 -1.58
CA GLN A 224 3.47 5.63 -2.47
C GLN A 224 4.44 5.47 -3.65
N THR A 225 5.66 4.99 -3.38
CA THR A 225 6.70 4.79 -4.39
C THR A 225 6.31 3.72 -5.41
N GLY A 226 5.83 2.56 -4.95
CA GLY A 226 5.43 1.48 -5.86
C GLY A 226 4.20 1.81 -6.69
N LEU A 227 3.23 2.56 -6.14
CA LEU A 227 2.09 3.05 -6.93
C LEU A 227 2.53 4.06 -8.00
N LYS A 228 3.50 4.93 -7.69
CA LYS A 228 4.11 5.83 -8.68
C LYS A 228 4.84 5.05 -9.78
N GLU A 229 5.57 3.98 -9.44
CA GLU A 229 6.27 3.13 -10.40
C GLU A 229 5.33 2.44 -11.39
N LEU A 230 4.17 1.98 -10.91
CA LEU A 230 3.15 1.36 -11.76
C LEU A 230 2.47 2.35 -12.74
N ASP A 231 2.82 3.64 -12.70
CA ASP A 231 2.05 4.74 -13.28
C ASP A 231 0.56 4.60 -12.90
N TYR A 232 0.31 4.20 -11.65
CA TYR A 232 -1.04 3.91 -11.20
C TYR A 232 -1.84 5.21 -11.15
N LEU A 233 -2.73 5.35 -12.13
CA LEU A 233 -3.54 6.56 -12.28
C LEU A 233 -4.72 6.63 -11.29
N GLY A 234 -4.98 5.58 -10.51
CA GLY A 234 -6.00 5.53 -9.47
C GLY A 234 -7.39 6.02 -9.89
N ASN A 235 -8.07 6.68 -8.95
CA ASN A 235 -9.35 7.38 -9.15
C ASN A 235 -9.15 8.69 -9.93
N ARG A 236 -8.55 8.64 -11.13
CA ARG A 236 -8.54 9.81 -12.02
C ARG A 236 -9.99 10.24 -12.26
N PHE A 237 -10.25 11.52 -12.02
CA PHE A 237 -11.55 12.10 -12.33
C PHE A 237 -11.78 12.02 -13.84
N TYR A 238 -12.81 11.26 -14.21
CA TYR A 238 -13.35 11.29 -15.55
C TYR A 238 -14.57 12.21 -15.54
N ALA A 239 -14.54 13.29 -16.32
CA ALA A 239 -15.69 14.18 -16.50
C ALA A 239 -16.90 13.43 -17.11
N GLU A 240 -16.63 12.40 -17.92
CA GLU A 240 -17.61 11.48 -18.47
C GLU A 240 -17.09 10.04 -18.36
N SER A 241 -17.94 9.10 -17.92
CA SER A 241 -17.57 7.69 -17.79
C SER A 241 -17.21 7.08 -19.16
N PRO A 242 -15.99 6.52 -19.33
CA PRO A 242 -15.55 5.94 -20.60
C PRO A 242 -16.41 4.75 -21.09
N GLY A 243 -17.16 4.12 -20.17
CA GLY A 243 -17.89 2.88 -20.42
C GLY A 243 -19.35 3.04 -20.88
N CYS A 244 -19.96 4.20 -20.65
CA CYS A 244 -21.36 4.42 -21.01
C CYS A 244 -21.46 5.20 -22.32
N LYS A 245 -21.31 4.50 -23.46
CA LYS A 245 -21.89 5.02 -24.71
C LYS A 245 -23.39 4.99 -24.52
N ASN A 246 -24.02 6.16 -24.33
CA ASN A 246 -25.47 6.30 -24.39
C ASN A 246 -25.94 5.63 -25.69
N SER A 247 -26.45 4.41 -25.60
CA SER A 247 -27.15 3.77 -26.70
C SER A 247 -28.54 4.42 -26.80
N GLY A 248 -28.54 5.71 -27.12
CA GLY A 248 -29.70 6.41 -27.62
C GLY A 248 -29.99 5.91 -29.03
N LYS A 249 -30.64 4.75 -29.12
CA LYS A 249 -31.41 4.33 -30.30
C LYS A 249 -32.72 3.67 -29.85
N THR A 250 -33.67 4.55 -29.53
CA THR A 250 -35.09 4.56 -29.92
C THR A 250 -35.69 3.25 -30.46
N GLN A 251 -36.66 2.70 -29.74
CA GLN A 251 -37.78 1.97 -30.33
C GLN A 251 -39.05 2.22 -29.50
N HIS A 252 -39.90 3.14 -29.97
CA HIS A 252 -41.35 2.93 -30.06
C HIS A 252 -41.98 4.14 -30.74
N GLU A 253 -41.94 4.17 -32.07
CA GLU A 253 -43.03 4.75 -32.86
C GLU A 253 -43.05 4.12 -34.26
N SER A 254 -44.02 3.22 -34.49
CA SER A 254 -44.74 3.13 -35.77
C SER A 254 -45.99 2.26 -35.61
N SER A 255 -47.13 2.94 -35.58
CA SER A 255 -48.36 2.62 -36.30
C SER A 255 -48.73 1.14 -36.54
N ARG A 256 -49.74 0.67 -35.81
CA ARG A 256 -51.05 0.26 -36.36
C ARG A 256 -52.08 0.11 -35.26
#